data_AF-A0A423EQ70-F1
#
_entry.id   AF-A0A423EQ70-F1
#
_cell.length_a   1.000
_cell.length_b   1.000
_cell.length_c   1.000
_cell.angle_alpha   90.00
_cell.angle_beta   90.00
_cell.angle_gamma   90.00
#
_symmetry.space_group_name_H-M   'P 1'
#
loop_
_entity.id
_entity.type
_entity.pdbx_description
1 polymer ?
#
loop_
_entity_poly.entity_id
_entity_poly.type
_entity_poly.pdbx_seq_one_letter_code
_entity_poly.pdbx_strand_id
1 'polypeptide(L)'
;LLAPERRGQERIYSARDKVSLKLILRGKRIGFSLAECRELIELYDPTSGNHVQLNSMLAKIAERRAQLEQQLLDIEQMKLELDTAEERCTQALAHTMSQAGH
;
A
#
# COMPACT_ATOMS: atom_id res chain seq x y z
N LEU A 1 -15.65 6.57 -11.74
CA LEU A 1 -15.61 5.82 -10.47
C LEU A 1 -16.62 6.40 -9.51
N LEU A 2 -16.78 7.73 -9.51
CA LEU A 2 -18.01 8.40 -9.08
C LEU A 2 -18.48 9.29 -10.24
N ALA A 3 -19.79 9.40 -10.43
CA ALA A 3 -20.40 10.31 -11.40
C ALA A 3 -21.45 11.16 -10.65
N PRO A 4 -21.00 12.03 -9.72
CA PRO A 4 -21.91 12.86 -8.95
C PRO A 4 -22.66 13.83 -9.88
N GLU A 5 -23.90 14.14 -9.50
CA GLU A 5 -24.67 15.19 -10.17
C GLU A 5 -23.95 16.53 -10.00
N ARG A 6 -24.04 17.40 -11.02
CA ARG A 6 -23.43 18.74 -10.97
C ARG A 6 -24.52 19.79 -10.92
N ARG A 7 -24.47 20.65 -9.90
CA ARG A 7 -25.27 21.87 -9.82
C ARG A 7 -24.33 23.06 -9.96
N GLY A 8 -24.16 23.52 -11.20
CA GLY A 8 -23.12 24.50 -11.54
C GLY A 8 -21.72 23.94 -11.30
N GLN A 9 -20.94 24.62 -10.45
CA GLN A 9 -19.58 24.20 -10.07
C GLN A 9 -19.56 23.16 -8.94
N GLU A 10 -20.68 22.95 -8.25
CA GLU A 10 -20.78 22.07 -7.10
C GLU A 10 -21.05 20.62 -7.51
N ARG A 11 -20.33 19.67 -6.90
CA ARG A 11 -20.55 18.23 -7.07
C ARG A 11 -21.47 17.72 -5.96
N ILE A 12 -22.65 17.23 -6.33
CA ILE A 12 -23.63 16.66 -5.41
C ILE A 12 -23.45 15.14 -5.38
N TYR A 13 -22.97 14.64 -4.25
CA TYR A 13 -22.76 13.20 -4.02
C TYR A 13 -23.98 12.56 -3.38
N SER A 14 -24.48 11.50 -3.99
CA SER A 14 -25.55 10.67 -3.44
C SER A 14 -25.08 9.90 -2.19
N ALA A 15 -26.02 9.30 -1.47
CA ALA A 15 -25.68 8.41 -0.35
C ALA A 15 -24.79 7.23 -0.80
N ARG A 16 -25.07 6.67 -2.00
CA ARG A 16 -24.25 5.62 -2.62
C ARG A 16 -22.83 6.11 -2.90
N ASP A 17 -22.67 7.31 -3.46
CA ASP A 17 -21.35 7.87 -3.74
C ASP A 17 -20.51 8.05 -2.48
N LYS A 18 -21.14 8.49 -1.37
CA LYS A 18 -20.46 8.65 -0.07
C LYS A 18 -19.99 7.30 0.50
N VAL A 19 -20.78 6.24 0.33
CA VAL A 19 -20.39 4.87 0.72
C VAL A 19 -19.21 4.39 -0.13
N SER A 20 -19.31 4.51 -1.46
CA SER A 20 -18.23 4.16 -2.38
C SER A 20 -16.95 4.93 -2.08
N LEU A 21 -17.03 6.23 -1.78
CA LEU A 21 -15.88 7.05 -1.40
C LEU A 21 -15.21 6.54 -0.13
N LYS A 22 -15.99 6.21 0.91
CA LYS A 22 -15.44 5.63 2.16
C LYS A 22 -14.72 4.31 1.90
N LEU A 23 -15.26 3.46 1.03
CA LEU A 23 -14.65 2.18 0.65
C LEU A 23 -13.36 2.38 -0.14
N ILE A 24 -13.35 3.30 -1.11
CA ILE A 24 -12.14 3.67 -1.87
C ILE A 24 -11.05 4.17 -0.93
N LEU A 25 -11.38 5.08 -0.02
CA LEU A 25 -10.42 5.64 0.95
C LEU A 25 -9.84 4.56 1.87
N ARG A 26 -10.67 3.59 2.31
CA ARG A 26 -10.21 2.45 3.11
C ARG A 26 -9.29 1.53 2.31
N GLY A 27 -9.67 1.17 1.09
CA GLY A 27 -8.84 0.34 0.20
C GLY A 27 -7.51 1.02 -0.12
N LYS A 28 -7.52 2.33 -0.34
CA LYS A 28 -6.30 3.13 -0.55
C LYS A 28 -5.36 3.09 0.64
N ARG A 29 -5.89 3.16 1.86
CA ARG A 29 -5.09 3.10 3.10
C ARG A 29 -4.35 1.77 3.26
N ILE A 30 -4.88 0.68 2.71
CA ILE A 30 -4.26 -0.66 2.75
C ILE A 30 -3.51 -1.00 1.46
N GLY A 31 -3.28 0.00 0.59
CA GLY A 31 -2.43 -0.13 -0.58
C GLY A 31 -3.12 -0.57 -1.87
N PHE A 32 -4.45 -0.62 -1.93
CA PHE A 32 -5.15 -0.92 -3.19
C PHE A 32 -5.10 0.25 -4.19
N SER A 33 -5.03 -0.09 -5.47
CA SER A 33 -5.17 0.84 -6.57
C SER A 33 -6.60 1.38 -6.68
N LEU A 34 -6.82 2.47 -7.45
CA LEU A 34 -8.18 2.96 -7.67
C LEU A 34 -8.99 1.96 -8.48
N ALA A 35 -8.35 1.25 -9.41
CA ALA A 35 -8.97 0.22 -10.23
C ALA A 35 -9.45 -0.97 -9.37
N GLU A 36 -8.62 -1.49 -8.48
CA GLU A 36 -9.01 -2.59 -7.58
C GLU A 36 -10.17 -2.17 -6.65
N CYS A 37 -10.12 -0.95 -6.09
CA CYS A 37 -11.24 -0.44 -5.30
C CYS A 37 -12.54 -0.37 -6.11
N ARG A 38 -12.46 -0.05 -7.41
CA ARG A 38 -13.62 -0.02 -8.31
C ARG A 38 -14.19 -1.40 -8.55
N GLU A 39 -13.33 -2.35 -8.94
CA GLU A 39 -13.73 -3.73 -9.21
C GLU A 39 -14.45 -4.35 -7.99
N LEU A 40 -13.91 -4.15 -6.79
CA LEU A 40 -14.52 -4.64 -5.54
C LEU A 40 -15.87 -3.98 -5.22
N ILE A 41 -16.07 -2.72 -5.63
CA ILE A 41 -17.36 -2.01 -5.47
C ILE A 41 -18.37 -2.44 -6.54
N GLU A 42 -17.92 -2.69 -7.77
CA GLU A 42 -18.77 -3.13 -8.88
C GLU A 42 -19.26 -4.57 -8.69
N LEU A 43 -18.48 -5.43 -8.03
CA LEU A 43 -18.88 -6.79 -7.63
C LEU A 43 -19.93 -6.83 -6.50
N TYR A 44 -20.29 -5.68 -5.92
CA TYR A 44 -21.31 -5.61 -4.90
C TYR A 44 -22.71 -5.82 -5.49
N ASP A 45 -23.33 -6.92 -5.12
CA ASP A 45 -24.72 -7.20 -5.44
C ASP A 45 -25.49 -7.50 -4.14
N PRO A 46 -26.34 -6.56 -3.68
CA PRO A 46 -27.10 -6.72 -2.44
C PRO A 46 -28.11 -7.87 -2.48
N THR A 47 -28.42 -8.44 -3.65
CA THR A 47 -29.42 -9.49 -3.82
C THR A 47 -28.86 -10.91 -3.80
N SER A 48 -27.55 -11.09 -4.06
CA SER A 48 -26.91 -12.41 -4.24
C SER A 48 -25.92 -12.80 -3.12
N GLY A 49 -25.98 -12.10 -1.97
CA GLY A 49 -25.22 -12.49 -0.77
C GLY A 49 -23.73 -12.10 -0.79
N ASN A 50 -23.26 -11.36 -1.81
CA ASN A 50 -21.90 -10.81 -1.90
C ASN A 50 -20.74 -11.82 -1.79
N HIS A 51 -20.99 -13.12 -1.96
CA HIS A 51 -19.95 -14.16 -1.81
C HIS A 51 -18.76 -13.95 -2.76
N VAL A 52 -19.02 -13.60 -4.02
CA VAL A 52 -17.99 -13.32 -5.02
C VAL A 52 -17.12 -12.13 -4.58
N GLN A 53 -17.76 -11.04 -4.15
CA GLN A 53 -17.06 -9.86 -3.64
C GLN A 53 -16.14 -10.19 -2.47
N LEU A 54 -16.64 -10.94 -1.48
CA LEU A 54 -15.88 -11.29 -0.28
C LEU A 54 -14.68 -12.19 -0.62
N ASN A 55 -14.86 -13.16 -1.50
CA ASN A 55 -13.77 -14.02 -1.96
C ASN A 55 -12.71 -13.24 -2.74
N SER A 56 -13.12 -12.33 -3.64
CA SER A 56 -12.19 -11.43 -4.34
C SER A 56 -11.43 -10.52 -3.39
N MET A 57 -12.10 -9.99 -2.36
CA MET A 57 -11.47 -9.18 -1.31
C MET A 57 -10.44 -10.00 -0.51
N LEU A 58 -10.79 -11.22 -0.09
CA LEU A 58 -9.87 -12.10 0.63
C LEU A 58 -8.62 -12.43 -0.19
N ALA A 59 -8.79 -12.76 -1.47
CA ALA A 59 -7.68 -13.02 -2.38
C ALA A 59 -6.75 -11.81 -2.50
N LYS A 60 -7.31 -10.60 -2.66
CA LYS A 60 -6.53 -9.35 -2.73
C LYS A 60 -5.83 -9.02 -1.43
N ILE A 61 -6.45 -9.27 -0.28
CA ILE A 61 -5.80 -9.10 1.03
C ILE A 61 -4.62 -10.06 1.16
N ALA A 62 -4.79 -11.34 0.80
CA ALA A 62 -3.72 -12.33 0.86
C ALA A 62 -2.53 -11.94 -0.04
N GLU A 63 -2.81 -11.51 -1.27
CA GLU A 63 -1.81 -11.01 -2.22
C GLU A 63 -1.00 -9.84 -1.64
N ARG A 64 -1.68 -8.82 -1.08
CA ARG A 64 -1.00 -7.67 -0.47
C ARG A 64 -0.20 -8.04 0.77
N ARG A 65 -0.68 -8.96 1.61
CA ARG A 65 0.06 -9.44 2.77
C ARG A 65 1.37 -10.11 2.35
N ALA A 66 1.31 -11.02 1.38
CA ALA A 66 2.50 -11.68 0.86
C ALA A 66 3.51 -10.68 0.27
N GLN A 67 3.05 -9.67 -0.47
CA GLN A 67 3.90 -8.60 -0.99
C GLN A 67 4.58 -7.80 0.14
N LEU A 68 3.84 -7.44 1.19
CA LEU A 68 4.39 -6.70 2.33
C LEU A 68 5.39 -7.53 3.14
N GLU A 69 5.12 -8.82 3.32
CA GLU A 69 6.02 -9.76 3.98
C GLU A 69 7.34 -9.88 3.21
N GLN A 70 7.28 -9.99 1.87
CA GLN A 70 8.49 -9.97 1.04
C GLN A 70 9.26 -8.64 1.15
N GLN A 71 8.55 -7.51 1.08
CA GLN A 71 9.19 -6.20 1.23
C GLN A 71 9.87 -6.03 2.59
N LEU A 72 9.30 -6.60 3.64
CA LEU A 72 9.92 -6.57 4.97
C LEU A 72 11.23 -7.35 4.99
N LEU A 73 11.26 -8.55 4.40
CA LEU A 73 12.48 -9.35 4.27
C LEU A 73 13.55 -8.62 3.45
N ASP A 74 13.16 -7.99 2.34
CA ASP A 74 14.07 -7.20 1.52
C ASP A 74 14.65 -6.00 2.30
N ILE A 75 13.81 -5.33 3.11
CA ILE A 75 14.25 -4.23 3.99
C ILE A 75 15.24 -4.73 5.05
N GLU A 76 14.97 -5.88 5.67
CA GLU A 76 15.87 -6.48 6.66
C GLU A 76 17.24 -6.79 6.05
N GLN A 77 17.27 -7.35 4.84
CA GLN A 77 18.50 -7.62 4.10
C GLN A 77 19.26 -6.33 3.77
N MET A 78 18.57 -5.30 3.26
CA MET A 78 19.18 -4.00 2.98
C MET A 78 19.79 -3.36 4.24
N LYS A 79 19.14 -3.51 5.40
CA LYS A 79 19.70 -3.01 6.67
C LYS A 79 21.01 -3.70 7.02
N LEU A 80 21.10 -5.02 6.90
CA LEU A 80 22.33 -5.76 7.17
C LEU A 80 23.49 -5.33 6.24
N GLU A 81 23.18 -5.08 4.98
CA GLU A 81 24.16 -4.58 4.01
C GLU A 81 24.66 -3.18 4.36
N LEU A 82 23.75 -2.30 4.80
CA LEU A 82 24.11 -0.96 5.28
C LEU A 82 24.99 -1.03 6.53
N ASP A 83 24.62 -1.85 7.52
CA ASP A 83 25.40 -2.03 8.76
C ASP A 83 26.82 -2.52 8.42
N THR A 84 26.94 -3.50 7.52
CA THR A 84 28.24 -4.02 7.06
C THR A 84 29.07 -2.95 6.34
N ALA A 85 28.42 -2.12 5.51
CA ALA A 85 29.10 -1.03 4.81
C ALA A 85 29.58 0.05 5.78
N GLU A 86 28.78 0.39 6.80
CA GLU A 86 29.13 1.35 7.85
C GLU A 86 30.33 0.87 8.67
N GLU A 87 30.36 -0.41 9.07
CA GLU A 87 31.50 -1.00 9.77
C GLU A 87 32.80 -0.88 8.97
N ARG A 88 32.76 -1.20 7.67
CA ARG A 88 33.93 -1.10 6.78
C ARG A 88 34.43 0.34 6.67
N CYS A 89 33.53 1.30 6.49
CA CYS A 89 33.88 2.71 6.44
C CYS A 89 34.54 3.17 7.76
N THR A 90 33.96 2.77 8.89
CA THR A 90 34.47 3.13 10.23
C THR A 90 35.87 2.54 10.47
N GLN A 91 36.10 1.28 10.09
CA GLN A 91 37.41 0.63 10.18
C GLN A 91 38.45 1.32 9.29
N ALA A 92 38.09 1.65 8.05
CA ALA A 92 38.98 2.35 7.13
C ALA A 92 39.36 3.75 7.64
N LEU A 93 38.41 4.49 8.23
CA LEU A 93 38.68 5.78 8.86
C LEU A 93 39.64 5.64 10.04
N ALA A 94 39.42 4.67 10.93
CA ALA A 94 40.28 4.42 12.09
C ALA A 94 41.73 4.09 11.65
N HIS A 95 41.89 3.25 10.63
CA HIS A 95 43.20 2.93 10.07
C HIS A 95 43.91 4.16 9.50
N THR A 96 43.19 5.00 8.74
CA THR A 96 43.74 6.22 8.14
C THR A 96 44.19 7.24 9.21
N MET A 97 43.40 7.40 10.28
CA MET A 97 43.75 8.28 11.40
C MET A 97 44.97 7.78 12.18
N SER A 98 45.12 6.46 12.34
CA SER A 98 46.30 5.88 13.00
C SER A 98 47.59 6.08 12.21
N GLN A 99 47.53 6.11 10.86
CA GLN A 99 48.69 6.32 10.01
C GLN A 99 49.12 7.79 9.89
N ALA A 100 48.20 8.74 10.07
CA ALA A 100 48.50 10.18 10.01
C ALA A 100 49.11 10.74 11.33
N GLY A 101 49.11 9.95 12.41
CA GLY A 101 49.65 10.32 13.72
C GLY A 101 51.08 9.82 14.00
N HIS A 102 51.77 9.27 12.99
CA HIS A 102 53.20 8.91 13.02
C HIS A 102 53.94 9.71 11.95
#